data_AF-A0A090MSS2-F1
#
_entry.id   AF-A0A090MSS2-F1
#
_cell.length_a   1.000
_cell.length_b   1.000
_cell.length_c   1.000
_cell.angle_alpha   90.00
_cell.angle_beta   90.00
_cell.angle_gamma   90.00
#
_symmetry.space_group_name_H-M   'P 1'
#
loop_
_entity.id
_entity.type
_entity.pdbx_description
1 polymer ?
#
loop_
_entity_poly.entity_id
_entity_poly.type
_entity_poly.pdbx_seq_one_letter_code
_entity_poly.pdbx_strand_id
1 'polypeptide(L)'
;MLEHAVYSVISPEGAASILWRDATKAQEAATNLKITAQDLARFGIIDTILKEPPGGAHRDSADMIARTGDAIAQSLRDLGSLDPMAIRTQRRQKFLDIGRRLG
;
A
#
# COMPACT_ATOMS: atom_id res chain seq x y z
N MET A 1 3.93 -2.51 -2.59
CA MET A 1 2.83 -3.28 -1.98
C MET A 1 2.42 -4.36 -2.96
N LEU A 2 2.10 -5.58 -2.50
CA LEU A 2 1.57 -6.61 -3.39
C LEU A 2 0.16 -6.22 -3.87
N GLU A 3 -0.21 -6.62 -5.08
CA GLU A 3 -1.44 -6.22 -5.77
C GLU A 3 -2.72 -6.51 -4.98
N HIS A 4 -2.80 -7.63 -4.27
CA HIS A 4 -3.95 -8.05 -3.49
C HIS A 4 -3.76 -7.87 -1.98
N ALA A 5 -2.63 -7.29 -1.55
CA ALA A 5 -2.46 -6.92 -0.15
C ALA A 5 -3.42 -5.77 0.22
N VAL A 6 -3.72 -5.66 1.51
CA VAL A 6 -4.54 -4.58 2.06
C VAL A 6 -3.79 -3.82 3.14
N TYR A 7 -4.04 -2.52 3.25
CA TYR A 7 -3.57 -1.69 4.36
C TYR A 7 -4.76 -0.83 4.81
N SER A 8 -5.15 -0.98 6.07
CA SER A 8 -6.18 -0.15 6.69
C SER A 8 -5.75 0.29 8.09
N VAL A 9 -6.32 1.40 8.58
CA VAL A 9 -6.17 1.86 9.97
C VAL A 9 -6.99 1.03 10.96
N ILE A 10 -8.05 0.37 10.47
CA ILE A 10 -8.96 -0.48 11.24
C ILE A 10 -9.41 -1.65 10.36
N SER A 11 -9.69 -2.82 10.94
CA SER A 11 -10.26 -3.91 10.15
C SER A 11 -11.64 -3.53 9.59
N PRO A 12 -12.03 -4.06 8.42
CA PRO A 12 -13.36 -3.79 7.86
C PRO A 12 -14.51 -4.18 8.80
N GLU A 13 -14.38 -5.28 9.55
CA GLU A 13 -15.36 -5.74 10.54
C GLU A 13 -15.49 -4.76 11.71
N GLY A 14 -14.37 -4.18 12.16
CA GLY A 14 -14.35 -3.17 13.21
C GLY A 14 -15.03 -1.88 12.75
N ALA A 15 -14.71 -1.40 11.54
CA ALA A 15 -15.39 -0.25 10.95
C ALA A 15 -16.89 -0.50 10.76
N ALA A 16 -17.27 -1.69 10.28
CA ALA A 16 -18.66 -2.09 10.09
C ALA A 16 -19.45 -2.05 11.41
N SER A 17 -18.86 -2.60 12.48
CA SER A 17 -19.45 -2.63 13.81
C SER A 17 -19.60 -1.24 14.44
N ILE A 18 -18.67 -0.31 14.17
CA ILE A 18 -18.72 1.05 14.73
C ILE A 18 -19.70 1.92 13.94
N LEU A 19 -19.60 1.94 12.62
CA LEU A 19 -20.35 2.87 11.76
C LEU A 19 -21.78 2.39 11.48
N TRP A 20 -21.99 1.08 11.35
CA TRP A 20 -23.31 0.50 11.04
C TRP A 20 -23.90 -0.34 12.16
N ARG A 21 -23.17 -0.56 13.28
CA ARG A 21 -23.59 -1.48 14.37
C ARG A 21 -23.84 -2.90 13.90
N ASP A 22 -23.18 -3.29 12.81
CA ASP A 22 -23.37 -4.58 12.15
C ASP A 22 -22.07 -5.03 11.49
N ALA A 23 -21.45 -6.08 12.04
CA ALA A 23 -20.20 -6.63 11.52
C ALA A 23 -20.36 -7.30 10.14
N THR A 24 -21.57 -7.71 9.75
CA THR A 24 -21.81 -8.37 8.46
C THR A 24 -21.60 -7.42 7.28
N LYS A 25 -21.58 -6.11 7.53
CA LYS A 25 -21.28 -5.07 6.53
C LYS A 25 -19.79 -4.86 6.26
N ALA A 26 -18.92 -5.80 6.65
CA ALA A 26 -17.48 -5.72 6.44
C ALA A 26 -17.08 -5.45 4.98
N GLN A 27 -17.76 -6.06 4.00
CA GLN A 27 -17.45 -5.84 2.57
C GLN A 27 -17.75 -4.41 2.11
N GLU A 28 -18.86 -3.83 2.58
CA GLU A 28 -19.23 -2.44 2.33
C GLU A 28 -18.23 -1.49 3.00
N ALA A 29 -17.84 -1.80 4.24
CA ALA A 29 -16.83 -1.05 4.97
C ALA A 29 -15.46 -1.08 4.25
N ALA A 30 -14.98 -2.25 3.81
CA ALA A 30 -13.71 -2.40 3.09
C ALA A 30 -13.67 -1.55 1.81
N THR A 31 -14.77 -1.55 1.06
CA THR A 31 -14.92 -0.77 -0.19
C THR A 31 -14.86 0.73 0.10
N ASN A 32 -15.58 1.19 1.14
CA ASN A 32 -15.60 2.60 1.52
C ASN A 32 -14.27 3.08 2.11
N LEU A 33 -13.57 2.21 2.83
CA LEU A 33 -12.25 2.50 3.42
C LEU A 33 -11.13 2.59 2.38
N LYS A 34 -11.34 2.05 1.16
CA LYS A 34 -10.38 2.13 0.04
C LYS A 34 -8.99 1.60 0.43
N ILE A 35 -8.96 0.34 0.85
CA ILE A 35 -7.81 -0.31 1.51
C ILE A 35 -6.88 -1.05 0.54
N THR A 36 -7.19 -1.06 -0.76
CA THR A 36 -6.47 -1.83 -1.77
C THR A 36 -5.16 -1.16 -2.16
N ALA A 37 -4.21 -1.92 -2.71
CA ALA A 37 -2.96 -1.36 -3.21
C ALA A 37 -3.20 -0.25 -4.27
N GLN A 38 -4.23 -0.40 -5.10
CA GLN A 38 -4.60 0.56 -6.15
C GLN A 38 -5.10 1.87 -5.55
N ASP A 39 -5.96 1.81 -4.54
CA ASP A 39 -6.42 2.98 -3.81
C ASP A 39 -5.26 3.73 -3.14
N LEU A 40 -4.39 3.00 -2.45
CA LEU A 40 -3.27 3.57 -1.70
C LEU A 40 -2.22 4.18 -2.63
N ALA A 41 -2.00 3.61 -3.81
CA ALA A 41 -1.15 4.20 -4.84
C ALA A 41 -1.76 5.49 -5.37
N ARG A 42 -3.07 5.49 -5.65
CA ARG A 42 -3.80 6.71 -6.06
C ARG A 42 -3.73 7.81 -5.00
N PHE A 43 -3.71 7.46 -3.72
CA PHE A 43 -3.57 8.40 -2.61
C PHE A 43 -2.12 8.83 -2.33
N GLY A 44 -1.14 8.28 -3.05
CA GLY A 44 0.28 8.59 -2.84
C GLY A 44 0.84 8.05 -1.52
N ILE A 45 0.19 7.05 -0.92
CA ILE A 45 0.63 6.41 0.33
C ILE A 45 1.74 5.39 0.04
N ILE A 46 1.61 4.64 -1.06
CA ILE A 46 2.61 3.68 -1.53
C ILE A 46 3.19 4.12 -2.87
N ASP A 47 4.41 3.69 -3.17
CA ASP A 47 5.12 4.10 -4.39
C ASP A 47 4.94 3.12 -5.56
N THR A 48 4.90 1.81 -5.24
CA THR A 48 4.91 0.75 -6.26
C THR A 48 3.94 -0.36 -5.89
N ILE A 49 3.17 -0.83 -6.89
CA ILE A 49 2.35 -2.04 -6.81
C ILE A 49 3.10 -3.17 -7.52
N LEU A 50 3.29 -4.30 -6.84
CA LEU A 50 3.86 -5.52 -7.40
C LEU A 50 2.72 -6.42 -7.84
N LYS A 51 2.59 -6.58 -9.16
CA LYS A 51 1.57 -7.45 -9.77
C LYS A 51 1.78 -8.89 -9.36
N GLU A 52 0.71 -9.54 -8.93
CA GLU A 52 0.74 -10.93 -8.51
C GLU A 52 0.48 -11.88 -9.69
N PRO A 53 0.98 -13.13 -9.66
CA PRO A 53 0.62 -14.18 -10.57
C PRO A 53 -0.90 -14.37 -10.65
N PRO A 54 -1.42 -14.88 -11.79
CA PRO A 54 -2.82 -15.26 -11.88
C PRO A 54 -3.23 -16.20 -10.74
N GLY A 55 -4.22 -15.79 -9.96
CA GLY A 55 -4.69 -16.52 -8.78
C GLY A 55 -3.99 -16.15 -7.46
N GLY A 56 -3.08 -15.18 -7.46
CA GLY A 56 -2.47 -14.59 -6.27
C GLY A 56 -1.03 -15.05 -5.99
N ALA A 57 -0.33 -14.32 -5.12
CA ALA A 57 1.09 -14.50 -4.84
C ALA A 57 1.49 -15.91 -4.39
N HIS A 58 0.57 -16.63 -3.76
CA HIS A 58 0.79 -18.01 -3.30
C HIS A 58 0.85 -19.04 -4.45
N ARG A 59 0.39 -18.69 -5.65
CA ARG A 59 0.39 -19.58 -6.82
C ARG A 59 1.79 -19.76 -7.41
N ASP A 60 2.62 -18.73 -7.31
CA ASP A 60 4.03 -18.76 -7.69
C ASP A 60 4.83 -17.87 -6.73
N SER A 61 5.14 -18.45 -5.57
CA SER A 61 5.87 -17.73 -4.52
C SER A 61 7.31 -17.43 -4.92
N ALA A 62 7.93 -18.27 -5.76
CA ALA A 62 9.29 -18.07 -6.22
C ALA A 62 9.41 -16.84 -7.11
N ASP A 63 8.52 -16.70 -8.11
CA ASP A 63 8.43 -15.49 -8.95
C ASP A 63 8.13 -14.25 -8.10
N MET A 64 7.19 -14.35 -7.14
CA MET A 64 6.87 -13.21 -6.27
C MET A 64 8.01 -12.76 -5.36
N ILE A 65 8.78 -13.70 -4.82
CA ILE A 65 9.98 -13.38 -4.03
C ILE A 65 11.01 -12.68 -4.91
N ALA A 66 11.27 -13.21 -6.12
CA ALA A 66 12.22 -12.60 -7.06
C ALA A 66 11.82 -11.17 -7.42
N ARG A 67 10.56 -10.96 -7.84
CA ARG A 67 10.01 -9.63 -8.16
C ARG A 67 10.08 -8.65 -6.99
N THR A 68 9.79 -9.13 -5.78
CA THR A 68 9.89 -8.32 -4.57
C THR A 68 11.33 -7.92 -4.30
N GLY A 69 12.28 -8.86 -4.46
CA GLY A 69 13.71 -8.61 -4.37
C GLY A 69 14.18 -7.53 -5.34
N ASP A 70 13.78 -7.63 -6.61
CA ASP A 70 14.12 -6.66 -7.65
C ASP A 70 13.60 -5.26 -7.32
N ALA A 71 12.35 -5.16 -6.84
CA ALA A 71 11.75 -3.88 -6.45
C ALA A 71 12.45 -3.24 -5.25
N ILE A 72 12.84 -4.04 -4.24
CA ILE A 72 13.62 -3.55 -3.10
C ILE A 72 15.00 -3.09 -3.57
N ALA A 73 15.69 -3.89 -4.39
CA ALA A 73 17.00 -3.55 -4.91
C ALA A 73 16.98 -2.25 -5.73
N GLN A 74 15.93 -2.05 -6.55
CA GLN A 74 15.76 -0.80 -7.29
C GLN A 74 15.54 0.38 -6.34
N SER A 75 14.63 0.24 -5.37
CA SER A 75 14.34 1.30 -4.39
C SER A 75 15.59 1.71 -3.59
N LEU A 76 16.42 0.73 -3.22
CA LEU A 76 17.69 0.98 -2.53
C LEU A 76 18.72 1.67 -3.43
N ARG A 77 18.81 1.31 -4.72
CA ARG A 77 19.68 2.01 -5.69
C ARG A 77 19.25 3.46 -5.85
N ASP A 78 17.95 3.71 -6.02
CA ASP A 78 17.41 5.06 -6.19
C ASP A 78 17.71 5.92 -4.96
N LEU A 79 17.49 5.39 -3.75
CA LEU A 79 17.81 6.10 -2.50
C LEU A 79 19.31 6.24 -2.25
N GLY A 80 20.12 5.25 -2.62
CA GLY A 80 21.57 5.26 -2.45
C GLY A 80 22.28 6.30 -3.32
N SER A 81 21.61 6.79 -4.37
CA SER A 81 22.11 7.89 -5.21
C SER A 81 21.98 9.27 -4.54
N LEU A 82 21.27 9.36 -3.41
CA LEU A 82 20.97 10.61 -2.72
C LEU A 82 21.85 10.79 -1.48
N ASP A 83 22.15 12.04 -1.14
CA ASP A 83 22.82 12.34 0.13
C ASP A 83 21.87 12.17 1.33
N PRO A 84 22.40 11.98 2.55
CA PRO A 84 21.57 11.76 3.74
C PRO A 84 20.57 12.87 4.06
N MET A 85 20.85 14.13 3.74
CA MET A 85 19.92 15.25 3.95
C MET A 85 18.80 15.23 2.92
N ALA A 86 19.10 14.94 1.66
CA ALA A 86 18.08 14.74 0.63
C ALA A 86 17.11 13.62 1.00
N ILE A 87 17.61 12.47 1.46
CA ILE A 87 16.75 11.33 1.90
C ILE A 87 15.79 11.75 3.02
N ARG A 88 16.29 12.46 4.05
CA ARG A 88 15.46 12.93 5.17
C ARG A 88 14.41 13.94 4.70
N THR A 89 14.80 14.84 3.81
CA THR A 89 13.92 15.86 3.24
C THR A 89 12.81 15.23 2.42
N GLN A 90 13.15 14.31 1.51
CA GLN A 90 12.18 13.58 0.70
C GLN A 90 11.21 12.77 1.57
N ARG A 91 11.72 12.07 2.59
CA ARG A 91 10.87 11.32 3.54
C ARG A 91 9.89 12.26 4.23
N ARG A 92 10.36 13.37 4.78
CA ARG A 92 9.51 14.37 5.45
C ARG A 92 8.44 14.88 4.49
N GLN A 93 8.82 15.24 3.27
CA GLN A 93 7.91 15.75 2.27
C GLN A 93 6.84 14.72 1.90
N LYS A 94 7.22 13.45 1.67
CA LYS A 94 6.29 12.36 1.41
C LYS A 94 5.20 12.28 2.49
N PHE A 95 5.57 12.27 3.77
CA PHE A 95 4.59 12.21 4.86
C PHE A 95 3.72 13.47 4.96
N LEU A 96 4.29 14.66 4.71
CA LEU A 96 3.51 15.91 4.71
C LEU A 96 2.51 15.97 3.56
N ASP A 97 2.81 15.34 2.43
CA ASP A 97 1.96 15.34 1.23
C ASP A 97 0.78 14.37 1.33
N ILE A 98 0.88 13.34 2.16
CA ILE A 98 -0.23 12.40 2.43
C ILE A 98 -1.43 13.19 2.96
N GLY A 99 -2.56 13.08 2.27
CA GLY A 99 -3.80 13.78 2.61
C GLY A 99 -3.89 15.23 2.11
N ARG A 100 -2.80 15.85 1.64
CA ARG A 100 -2.81 17.23 1.09
C ARG A 100 -3.02 17.30 -0.41
N ARG A 101 -2.68 16.24 -1.13
CA ARG A 101 -2.83 16.13 -2.60
C ARG A 101 -4.20 15.58 -3.03
N LEU A 102 -5.11 15.36 -2.07
CA LEU A 102 -6.47 14.92 -2.29
C LEU A 102 -7.38 16.15 -2.39
N GLY A 103 -7.25 16.89 -3.49
CA GLY A 103 -8.08 18.04 -3.87
C GLY A 103 -8.50 17.91 -5.32
#